data_AF-A0A2X2V5U1-F1
#
_entry.id   AF-A0A2X2V5U1-F1
#
_cell.length_a   1.000
_cell.length_b   1.000
_cell.length_c   1.000
_cell.angle_alpha   90.00
_cell.angle_beta   90.00
_cell.angle_gamma   90.00
#
_symmetry.space_group_name_H-M   'P 1'
#
loop_
_entity.id
_entity.type
_entity.pdbx_description
1 polymer ?
#
loop_
_entity_poly.entity_id
_entity_poly.type
_entity_poly.pdbx_seq_one_letter_code
_entity_poly.pdbx_strand_id
1 'polypeptide(L)' 'MVGAIDVATNTIETPEDVASTLRKALQFVDADKLYPSTNCGMAPLSRQVARGKLDALSAGAEIIRRELSAK' A
#
# COMPACT_ATOMS: atom_id res chain seq x y z
N MET A 1 7.29 1.62 8.95
CA MET A 1 6.16 1.94 8.06
C MET A 1 6.72 2.25 6.68
N VAL A 2 6.11 1.72 5.62
CA VAL A 2 6.52 1.97 4.23
C VAL A 2 5.35 2.59 3.49
N GLY A 3 5.59 3.73 2.84
CA GLY A 3 4.61 4.39 1.99
C GLY A 3 4.43 3.63 0.67
N ALA A 4 3.22 3.14 0.42
CA ALA A 4 2.85 2.41 -0.80
C ALA A 4 1.74 3.12 -1.60
N ILE A 5 1.37 4.32 -1.17
CA ILE A 5 0.37 5.18 -1.82
C ILE A 5 1.01 6.54 -2.07
N ASP A 6 1.00 6.96 -3.34
CA ASP A 6 1.42 8.30 -3.72
C ASP A 6 0.28 9.29 -3.47
N VAL A 7 0.48 10.16 -2.48
CA VAL A 7 -0.50 11.18 -2.10
C VAL A 7 -0.29 12.50 -2.84
N ALA A 8 0.72 12.60 -3.72
CA ALA A 8 0.97 13.78 -4.56
C ALA A 8 0.17 13.75 -5.88
N THR A 9 -0.64 12.71 -6.10
CA THR A 9 -1.48 12.53 -7.29
C THR A 9 -2.91 12.10 -6.94
N ASN A 10 -3.85 12.41 -7.83
CA ASN A 10 -5.24 11.96 -7.73
C ASN A 10 -5.47 10.57 -8.35
N THR A 11 -4.49 10.02 -9.07
CA THR A 11 -4.56 8.67 -9.63
C THR A 11 -4.62 7.65 -8.50
N ILE A 12 -5.66 6.82 -8.46
CA ILE A 12 -5.78 5.73 -7.48
C ILE A 12 -4.93 4.54 -7.97
N GLU A 13 -4.06 4.04 -7.10
CA GLU A 13 -3.23 2.87 -7.35
C GLU A 13 -4.08 1.60 -7.54
N THR A 14 -3.60 0.66 -8.34
CA THR A 14 -4.17 -0.69 -8.34
C THR A 14 -3.68 -1.48 -7.10
N PRO A 15 -4.42 -2.50 -6.65
CA PRO A 15 -3.93 -3.41 -5.61
C PRO A 15 -2.56 -4.02 -5.96
N GLU A 16 -2.32 -4.31 -7.23
CA GLU A 16 -1.07 -4.87 -7.75
C GLU A 16 0.09 -3.87 -7.68
N ASP A 17 -0.14 -2.58 -7.92
CA ASP A 17 0.87 -1.52 -7.77
C ASP A 17 1.35 -1.44 -6.30
N VAL A 18 0.39 -1.46 -5.37
CA VAL A 18 0.67 -1.48 -3.93
C VAL A 18 1.45 -2.74 -3.56
N ALA A 19 0.96 -3.92 -3.96
CA ALA A 19 1.61 -5.19 -3.67
C ALA A 19 3.04 -5.25 -4.24
N SER A 20 3.25 -4.74 -5.46
CA SER A 20 4.58 -4.64 -6.08
C SER A 20 5.55 -3.83 -5.22
N THR A 21 5.11 -2.67 -4.70
CA THR A 21 5.91 -1.85 -3.79
C THR A 21 6.24 -2.58 -2.49
N LEU A 22 5.25 -3.22 -1.86
CA LEU A 22 5.45 -3.98 -0.63
C LEU A 22 6.39 -5.19 -0.84
N ARG A 23 6.27 -5.89 -1.97
CA ARG A 23 7.15 -7.01 -2.32
C ARG A 23 8.60 -6.58 -2.47
N LYS A 24 8.85 -5.40 -3.03
CA LYS A 24 10.19 -4.80 -3.07
C LYS A 24 10.70 -4.47 -1.67
N ALA A 25 9.85 -3.90 -0.81
CA ALA A 25 10.23 -3.58 0.56
C ALA A 25 10.60 -4.82 1.40
N LEU A 26 9.90 -5.94 1.19
CA LEU A 26 10.19 -7.23 1.86
C LEU A 26 11.56 -7.82 1.51
N GLN A 27 12.27 -7.30 0.50
CA GLN A 27 13.65 -7.68 0.24
C GLN A 27 14.63 -7.10 1.27
N PHE A 28 14.21 -6.06 2.00
CA PHE A 28 15.06 -5.29 2.90
C PHE A 28 14.54 -5.23 4.34
N VAL A 29 13.29 -5.65 4.58
CA VAL A 29 12.62 -5.60 5.88
C VAL A 29 11.89 -6.93 6.12
N ASP A 30 12.05 -7.49 7.31
CA ASP A 30 11.32 -8.69 7.73
C ASP A 30 9.81 -8.46 7.68
N ALA A 31 9.05 -9.49 7.31
CA ALA A 31 7.60 -9.38 7.12
C ALA A 31 6.85 -8.94 8.39
N ASP A 32 7.31 -9.37 9.57
CA ASP A 32 6.72 -9.01 10.87
C ASP A 32 7.01 -7.56 11.31
N LYS A 33 7.91 -6.87 10.61
CA LYS A 33 8.29 -5.46 10.85
C LYS A 33 7.77 -4.52 9.77
N LEU A 34 7.16 -5.05 8.70
CA LEU A 34 6.62 -4.24 7.62
C LEU A 34 5.21 -3.76 7.95
N TYR A 35 5.04 -2.44 8.01
CA TYR A 35 3.73 -1.79 8.16
C TYR A 35 3.40 -1.02 6.88
N PRO A 36 2.49 -1.53 6.02
CA PRO A 36 1.99 -0.80 4.85
C PRO A 36 1.30 0.50 5.27
N SER A 37 1.62 1.61 4.62
CA SER A 37 1.11 2.94 4.92
C SER A 37 1.03 3.79 3.66
N THR A 38 0.55 5.02 3.77
CA THR A 38 0.65 6.07 2.74
C THR A 38 1.99 6.80 2.82
N ASN A 39 2.43 7.43 1.72
CA ASN A 39 3.67 8.22 1.71
C ASN A 39 3.63 9.41 2.69
N CYS A 40 2.46 10.05 2.84
CA CYS A 40 2.22 11.15 3.76
C CYS A 40 0.72 11.24 4.09
N GLY A 41 0.29 12.32 4.74
CA GLY A 41 -1.12 12.60 5.02
C GLY A 41 -1.94 12.85 3.76
N MET A 42 -3.25 12.66 3.87
CA MET A 42 -4.20 12.77 2.76
C MET A 42 -5.16 13.96 2.91
N ALA A 43 -4.90 14.86 3.87
CA ALA A 43 -5.75 16.03 4.13
C ALA A 43 -6.02 16.90 2.89
N PRO A 44 -5.08 17.07 1.93
CA PRO A 44 -5.35 17.83 0.70
C PRO A 44 -6.20 17.09 -0.34
N LEU A 45 -6.41 15.78 -0.22
CA LEU A 45 -7.11 14.96 -1.22
C LEU A 45 -8.63 15.00 -1.02
N SER A 46 -9.39 14.82 -2.10
CA SER A 46 -10.83 14.62 -1.98
C SER A 46 -11.13 13.31 -1.25
N ARG A 47 -12.26 13.25 -0.54
CA ARG A 47 -12.66 12.04 0.20
C ARG A 47 -12.78 10.80 -0.71
N GLN A 48 -13.24 10.99 -1.94
CA GLN A 48 -13.39 9.89 -2.90
C GLN A 48 -12.03 9.33 -3.32
N VAL A 49 -11.07 10.20 -3.66
CA VAL A 49 -9.70 9.80 -4.00
C VAL A 49 -9.05 9.13 -2.79
N ALA A 50 -9.17 9.74 -1.61
CA ALA A 50 -8.57 9.19 -0.40
C ALA A 50 -9.11 7.79 -0.06
N ARG A 51 -10.43 7.59 -0.17
CA ARG A 51 -11.05 6.28 0.06
C ARG A 51 -10.56 5.24 -0.94
N GLY A 52 -10.56 5.56 -2.24
CA GLY A 52 -10.09 4.61 -3.26
C GLY A 52 -8.63 4.20 -3.06
N LYS A 53 -7.77 5.14 -2.67
CA LYS A 53 -6.36 4.85 -2.33
C LYS A 53 -6.21 3.97 -1.08
N LEU A 54 -7.03 4.18 -0.06
CA LEU A 54 -7.03 3.32 1.15
C LEU A 54 -7.58 1.92 0.86
N ASP A 55 -8.58 1.81 -0.02
CA ASP A 55 -9.09 0.53 -0.50
C ASP A 55 -7.99 -0.23 -1.27
N ALA A 56 -7.27 0.45 -2.17
CA ALA A 56 -6.12 -0.10 -2.88
C ALA A 56 -4.99 -0.54 -1.93
N LEU A 57 -4.66 0.28 -0.92
CA LEU A 57 -3.66 -0.07 0.11
C LEU A 57 -4.03 -1.37 0.83
N SER A 58 -5.30 -1.47 1.25
CA SER A 58 -5.80 -2.62 2.00
C SER A 58 -5.82 -3.90 1.14
N ALA A 59 -6.25 -3.78 -0.12
CA ALA A 59 -6.29 -4.88 -1.08
C ALA A 59 -4.88 -5.35 -1.47
N GLY A 60 -3.96 -4.42 -1.75
CA GLY A 60 -2.56 -4.77 -2.07
C GLY A 60 -1.84 -5.44 -0.89
N ALA A 61 -2.09 -4.97 0.34
CA ALA A 61 -1.57 -5.63 1.54
C ALA A 61 -2.15 -7.05 1.73
N GLU A 62 -3.42 -7.27 1.38
CA GLU A 62 -4.04 -8.60 1.43
C GLU A 62 -3.41 -9.59 0.45
N ILE A 63 -3.08 -9.15 -0.77
CA ILE A 63 -2.33 -9.98 -1.74
C ILE A 63 -1.03 -10.49 -1.10
N ILE A 64 -0.25 -9.58 -0.50
CA ILE A 64 1.02 -9.94 0.15
C ILE A 64 0.80 -10.87 1.35
N ARG A 65 -0.22 -10.63 2.18
CA ARG A 65 -0.54 -11.54 3.29
C ARG A 65 -0.79 -12.97 2.80
N ARG A 66 -1.60 -13.13 1.75
CA ARG A 66 -1.88 -14.45 1.15
C ARG A 66 -0.62 -15.12 0.61
N GLU A 67 0.24 -14.37 -0.08
CA GLU A 67 1.52 -14.89 -0.58
C GLU A 67 2.43 -15.38 0.55
N LEU A 68 2.45 -14.68 1.69
CA LEU A 68 3.25 -15.06 2.86
C LEU A 68 2.66 -16.25 3.62
N SER A 69 1.34 -16.39 3.69
CA SER A 69 0.67 -17.52 4.35
C SER A 69 0.62 -18.80 3.50
N ALA A 70 0.87 -18.71 2.19
CA ALA A 70 0.94 -19.86 1.30
C ALA A 70 2.34 -20.52 1.25
N LYS A 71 3.32 -19.95 1.95
CA LYS A 71 4.65 -20.53 2.16
C LYS A 71 4.69 -21.34 3.44
#